data_AF-A0A2G2Y1Y9-F1
#
_entry.id   AF-A0A2G2Y1Y9-F1
#
_cell.length_a   1.000
_cell.length_b   1.000
_cell.length_c   1.000
_cell.angle_alpha   90.00
_cell.angle_beta   90.00
_cell.angle_gamma   90.00
#
_symmetry.space_group_name_H-M   'P 1'
#
loop_
_entity.id
_entity.type
_entity.pdbx_description
1 polymer ?
#
loop_
_entity_poly.entity_id
_entity_poly.type
_entity_poly.pdbx_seq_one_letter_code
_entity_poly.pdbx_strand_id
1 'polypeptide(L)'
;MSKVRVIEGITCIKAKCALFSFFNADLVYTFSDLKPDMNFIEPTSELGWKETKRAMPLIIDPGLYKTTKFDIFWVTPKRDVPTAFKHFTGSAWMILSRAFVEYCIWGWDNIPRNLLLHYSNFVSSPEGYFQTVVCNAPEFTSTVINHDIHYIPGMFLQNSIHTFYPLMTLQT
;
A
#
# COMPACT_ATOMS: atom_id res chain seq x y z
N MET A 1 -10.58 -20.05 26.30
CA MET A 1 -9.52 -19.74 25.32
C MET A 1 -10.05 -18.69 24.36
N SER A 2 -9.62 -17.45 24.58
CA SER A 2 -10.19 -16.25 23.98
C SER A 2 -9.73 -16.13 22.52
N LYS A 3 -10.68 -16.22 21.58
CA LYS A 3 -10.49 -15.82 20.17
C LYS A 3 -10.02 -14.36 20.18
N VAL A 4 -8.77 -14.13 19.79
CA VAL A 4 -8.28 -12.79 19.44
C VAL A 4 -9.05 -12.37 18.19
N ARG A 5 -10.15 -11.63 18.40
CA ARG A 5 -10.82 -10.86 17.37
C ARG A 5 -9.91 -9.68 17.09
N VAL A 6 -9.02 -9.85 16.11
CA VAL A 6 -8.26 -8.73 15.56
C VAL A 6 -9.29 -7.73 15.03
N ILE A 7 -9.23 -6.55 15.62
CA ILE A 7 -10.14 -5.42 15.50
C ILE A 7 -10.45 -5.17 14.02
N GLU A 8 -11.74 -5.07 13.69
CA GLU A 8 -12.33 -4.73 12.38
C GLU A 8 -11.97 -3.31 11.87
N GLY A 9 -10.80 -2.77 12.27
CA GLY A 9 -10.28 -1.46 11.85
C GLY A 9 -9.24 -1.53 10.73
N ILE A 10 -8.86 -2.72 10.27
CA ILE A 10 -7.90 -2.95 9.16
C ILE A 10 -8.63 -3.02 7.79
N THR A 11 -9.94 -2.77 7.76
CA THR A 11 -10.76 -2.75 6.53
C THR A 11 -10.35 -1.69 5.50
N CYS A 12 -9.45 -0.76 5.85
CA CYS A 12 -8.83 0.18 4.92
C CYS A 12 -7.80 -0.43 3.98
N ILE A 13 -7.38 -1.67 4.22
CA ILE A 13 -6.70 -2.48 3.20
C ILE A 13 -7.72 -3.46 2.64
N LYS A 14 -8.79 -2.94 2.03
CA LYS A 14 -9.35 -3.60 0.83
C LYS A 14 -8.34 -3.39 -0.31
N ALA A 15 -7.12 -3.89 -0.13
CA ALA A 15 -6.52 -4.61 -1.23
C ALA A 15 -7.61 -5.59 -1.65
N LYS A 16 -8.02 -5.56 -2.91
CA LYS A 16 -8.59 -6.75 -3.51
C LYS A 16 -7.49 -7.81 -3.43
N CYS A 17 -7.30 -8.41 -2.26
CA CYS A 17 -6.88 -9.78 -2.15
C CYS A 17 -8.03 -10.53 -2.83
N ALA A 18 -7.96 -10.61 -4.16
CA ALA A 18 -8.59 -11.70 -4.85
C ALA A 18 -8.03 -12.93 -4.14
N LEU A 19 -8.86 -13.54 -3.30
CA LEU A 19 -8.75 -14.95 -2.96
C LEU A 19 -8.79 -15.65 -4.31
N PHE A 20 -7.60 -15.84 -4.88
CA PHE A 20 -7.39 -16.47 -6.16
C PHE A 20 -7.64 -17.96 -5.91
N SER A 21 -8.92 -18.37 -5.93
CA SER A 21 -9.34 -19.76 -5.83
C SER A 21 -9.03 -20.57 -7.11
N PHE A 22 -8.10 -20.09 -7.94
CA PHE A 22 -7.48 -20.81 -9.05
C PHE A 22 -5.98 -20.59 -8.95
N PHE A 23 -5.30 -21.46 -8.21
CA PHE A 23 -3.84 -21.47 -8.16
C PHE A 23 -3.33 -21.83 -9.56
N ASN A 24 -2.88 -20.83 -10.33
CA ASN A 24 -2.39 -21.03 -11.69
C ASN A 24 -1.03 -21.77 -11.64
N ALA A 25 -0.93 -22.94 -12.28
CA ALA A 25 0.27 -23.77 -12.25
C ALA A 25 1.51 -23.07 -12.83
N ASP A 26 1.34 -22.24 -13.86
CA ASP A 26 2.45 -21.51 -14.50
C ASP A 26 3.04 -20.46 -13.55
N LEU A 27 2.18 -19.81 -12.76
CA LEU A 27 2.62 -18.86 -11.75
C LEU A 27 3.40 -19.56 -10.63
N VAL A 28 2.89 -20.69 -10.13
CA VAL A 28 3.60 -21.50 -9.13
C VAL A 28 4.94 -22.00 -9.65
N TYR A 29 4.96 -22.49 -10.89
CA TYR A 29 6.19 -22.94 -11.54
C TYR A 29 7.20 -21.79 -11.65
N THR A 30 6.77 -20.62 -12.12
CA THR A 30 7.62 -19.42 -12.23
C THR A 30 8.18 -18.97 -10.88
N PHE A 31 7.39 -19.07 -9.80
CA PHE A 31 7.83 -18.71 -8.45
C PHE A 31 8.59 -19.84 -7.72
N SER A 32 8.63 -21.06 -8.25
CA SER A 32 9.23 -22.21 -7.56
C SER A 32 10.74 -22.09 -7.37
N ASP A 33 11.42 -21.40 -8.28
CA ASP A 33 12.87 -21.14 -8.21
C ASP A 33 13.23 -19.90 -7.39
N LEU A 34 12.22 -19.12 -6.97
CA LEU A 34 12.42 -17.90 -6.20
C LEU A 34 12.43 -18.20 -4.70
N LYS A 35 13.22 -17.43 -3.95
CA LYS A 35 13.18 -17.53 -2.48
C LYS A 35 11.83 -17.01 -1.97
N PRO A 36 11.17 -17.73 -1.03
CA PRO A 36 9.82 -17.41 -0.58
C PRO A 36 9.72 -16.15 0.30
N ASP A 37 10.86 -15.58 0.70
CA ASP A 37 10.99 -14.36 1.49
C ASP A 37 11.02 -13.08 0.64
N MET A 38 11.07 -13.21 -0.70
CA MET A 38 11.11 -12.08 -1.62
C MET A 38 9.77 -11.32 -1.69
N ASN A 39 9.86 -10.01 -1.85
CA ASN A 39 8.73 -9.08 -1.94
C ASN A 39 8.83 -8.29 -3.25
N PHE A 40 7.83 -8.43 -4.12
CA PHE A 40 7.71 -7.72 -5.40
C PHE A 40 6.99 -6.41 -5.18
N ILE A 41 7.77 -5.35 -5.02
CA ILE A 41 7.30 -4.01 -4.67
C ILE A 41 8.16 -3.04 -5.49
N GLU A 42 7.55 -2.05 -6.13
CA GLU A 42 8.25 -0.97 -6.84
C GLU A 42 8.25 0.32 -6.00
N PRO A 43 9.21 0.52 -5.07
CA PRO A 43 9.28 1.72 -4.25
C PRO A 43 10.06 2.85 -4.93
N THR A 44 9.56 4.07 -4.80
CA THR A 44 10.30 5.31 -5.06
C THR A 44 10.16 6.27 -3.89
N SER A 45 11.26 6.94 -3.52
CA SER A 45 11.22 8.03 -2.53
C SER A 45 10.92 9.40 -3.15
N GLU A 46 10.71 9.46 -4.46
CA GLU A 46 10.37 10.69 -5.17
C GLU A 46 8.84 10.91 -5.10
N LEU A 47 8.39 11.55 -4.02
CA LEU A 47 6.97 11.81 -3.82
C LEU A 47 6.42 12.88 -4.78
N GLY A 48 7.24 13.90 -5.12
CA GLY A 48 6.81 15.02 -5.95
C GLY A 48 5.53 15.67 -5.44
N TRP A 49 4.54 15.84 -6.32
CA TRP A 49 3.24 16.45 -5.95
C TRP A 49 2.47 15.66 -4.88
N LYS A 50 2.74 14.35 -4.71
CA LYS A 50 2.07 13.50 -3.71
C LYS A 50 2.39 13.94 -2.28
N GLU A 51 3.53 14.59 -2.05
CA GLU A 51 3.90 15.08 -0.72
C GLU A 51 2.89 16.13 -0.24
N THR A 52 2.72 17.23 -0.99
CA THR A 52 1.80 18.32 -0.64
C THR A 52 0.33 17.91 -0.72
N LYS A 53 -0.02 17.00 -1.63
CA LYS A 53 -1.42 16.62 -1.93
C LYS A 53 -1.92 15.39 -1.17
N ARG A 54 -1.04 14.53 -0.67
CA ARG A 54 -1.41 13.28 0.02
C ARG A 54 -0.69 13.09 1.36
N ALA A 55 0.61 13.39 1.45
CA ALA A 55 1.37 13.17 2.67
C ALA A 55 1.10 14.21 3.76
N MET A 56 0.82 15.46 3.41
CA MET A 56 0.47 16.52 4.36
C MET A 56 -1.02 16.57 4.75
N PRO A 57 -1.98 16.38 3.82
CA PRO A 57 -3.40 16.43 4.18
C PRO A 57 -3.83 15.24 5.04
N LEU A 58 -4.89 15.45 5.80
CA LEU A 58 -5.62 14.39 6.50
C LEU A 58 -6.96 14.19 5.80
N ILE A 59 -7.30 12.94 5.52
CA ILE A 59 -8.61 12.58 4.97
C ILE A 59 -9.38 11.69 5.94
N ILE A 60 -10.71 11.82 5.91
CA ILE A 60 -11.63 10.84 6.47
C ILE A 60 -12.36 10.23 5.29
N ASP A 61 -12.18 8.92 5.09
CA ASP A 61 -12.85 8.18 4.02
C ASP A 61 -14.07 7.44 4.58
N PRO A 62 -15.30 7.88 4.27
CA PRO A 62 -16.50 7.19 4.70
C PRO A 62 -16.65 5.79 4.12
N GLY A 63 -16.01 5.50 2.98
CA GLY A 63 -15.99 4.18 2.37
C GLY A 63 -15.32 3.11 3.24
N LEU A 64 -14.62 3.51 4.31
CA LEU A 64 -14.01 2.59 5.28
C LEU A 64 -15.00 2.05 6.31
N TYR A 65 -16.06 2.80 6.62
CA TYR A 65 -17.02 2.46 7.68
C TYR A 65 -18.49 2.54 7.23
N LYS A 66 -18.77 2.98 6.01
CA LYS A 66 -20.09 2.98 5.37
C LYS A 66 -20.08 2.06 4.16
N THR A 67 -21.20 1.41 3.91
CA THR A 67 -21.38 0.51 2.76
C THR A 67 -21.70 1.25 1.45
N THR A 68 -22.27 2.45 1.53
CA THR A 68 -22.56 3.31 0.39
C THR A 68 -21.34 4.14 -0.02
N LYS A 69 -21.17 4.33 -1.33
CA LYS A 69 -20.09 5.14 -1.89
C LYS A 69 -20.30 6.61 -1.50
N PHE A 70 -19.29 7.23 -0.94
CA PHE A 70 -19.25 8.65 -0.60
C PHE A 70 -17.89 9.24 -0.94
N ASP A 71 -17.86 10.56 -1.12
CA ASP A 71 -16.61 11.29 -1.27
C ASP A 71 -15.84 11.36 0.05
N ILE A 72 -14.52 11.50 -0.09
CA ILE A 72 -13.63 11.71 1.06
C ILE A 72 -13.81 13.12 1.64
N PHE A 73 -13.72 13.21 2.96
CA PHE A 73 -13.72 14.49 3.65
C PHE A 73 -12.29 14.96 3.89
N TRP A 74 -11.99 16.19 3.49
CA TRP A 74 -10.72 16.85 3.77
C TRP A 74 -10.77 17.47 5.16
N VAL A 75 -9.76 17.16 5.98
CA VAL A 75 -9.63 17.69 7.34
C VAL A 75 -8.65 18.87 7.36
N THR A 76 -9.02 19.92 8.09
CA THR A 76 -8.16 21.09 8.37
C THR A 76 -7.86 21.19 9.88
N PRO A 77 -6.68 21.69 10.28
CA PRO A 77 -5.55 22.09 9.44
C PRO A 77 -4.79 20.89 8.84
N LYS A 78 -3.97 21.14 7.81
CA LYS A 78 -3.02 20.15 7.30
C LYS A 78 -1.92 19.91 8.35
N ARG A 79 -1.37 18.70 8.36
CA ARG A 79 -0.20 18.38 9.18
C ARG A 79 1.07 18.45 8.33
N ASP A 80 2.21 18.56 9.01
CA ASP A 80 3.50 18.40 8.36
C ASP A 80 3.74 16.93 7.98
N VAL A 81 4.69 16.72 7.08
CA VAL A 81 5.17 15.38 6.72
C VAL A 81 5.97 14.82 7.90
N PRO A 82 5.61 13.64 8.44
CA PRO A 82 6.34 13.06 9.56
C PRO A 82 7.79 12.80 9.19
N THR A 83 8.70 13.13 10.11
CA THR A 83 10.15 12.92 9.94
C THR A 83 10.65 11.63 10.59
N ALA A 84 9.77 10.89 11.27
CA ALA A 84 10.11 9.66 11.98
C ALA A 84 10.46 8.47 11.04
N PHE A 85 10.11 8.58 9.76
CA PHE A 85 10.37 7.58 8.73
C PHE A 85 10.47 8.28 7.37
N LYS A 86 11.15 7.65 6.41
CA LYS A 86 11.24 8.16 5.05
C LYS A 86 10.07 7.64 4.22
N HIS A 87 9.28 8.52 3.61
CA HIS A 87 8.16 8.10 2.76
C HIS A 87 8.62 7.48 1.45
N PHE A 88 7.88 6.46 1.03
CA PHE A 88 7.97 5.87 -0.30
C PHE A 88 6.57 5.75 -0.91
N THR A 89 6.52 5.77 -2.24
CA THR A 89 5.31 5.50 -3.02
C THR A 89 5.63 4.49 -4.13
N GLY A 90 4.61 3.90 -4.74
CA GLY A 90 4.76 2.92 -5.80
C GLY A 90 3.42 2.47 -6.35
N SER A 91 3.43 1.31 -7.00
CA SER A 91 2.22 0.64 -7.46
C SER A 91 1.32 0.20 -6.29
N ALA A 92 0.00 0.25 -6.48
CA ALA A 92 -0.94 -0.36 -5.55
C ALA A 92 -0.95 -1.90 -5.63
N TRP A 93 -0.30 -2.46 -6.66
CA TRP A 93 -0.12 -3.89 -6.85
C TRP A 93 1.24 -4.32 -6.31
N MET A 94 1.26 -5.51 -5.71
CA MET A 94 2.47 -6.07 -5.08
C MET A 94 2.27 -7.54 -4.79
N ILE A 95 3.37 -8.28 -4.69
CA ILE A 95 3.39 -9.65 -4.15
C ILE A 95 4.25 -9.60 -2.89
N LEU A 96 3.64 -9.93 -1.76
CA LEU A 96 4.28 -9.86 -0.45
C LEU A 96 4.55 -11.26 0.08
N SER A 97 5.75 -11.47 0.59
CA SER A 97 6.13 -12.67 1.33
C SER A 97 5.30 -12.79 2.61
N ARG A 98 5.10 -14.04 3.06
CA ARG A 98 4.41 -14.33 4.32
C ARG A 98 5.11 -13.67 5.51
N ALA A 99 6.44 -13.71 5.55
CA ALA A 99 7.24 -13.13 6.63
C ALA A 99 7.04 -11.61 6.77
N PHE A 100 7.01 -10.88 5.64
CA PHE A 100 6.77 -9.44 5.64
C PHE A 100 5.34 -9.09 6.06
N VAL A 101 4.35 -9.86 5.60
CA VAL A 101 2.94 -9.68 6.02
C VAL A 101 2.79 -9.92 7.52
N GLU A 102 3.42 -10.97 8.05
CA GLU A 102 3.44 -11.23 9.50
C GLU A 102 4.10 -10.10 10.28
N TYR A 103 5.21 -9.56 9.79
CA TYR A 103 5.84 -8.37 10.39
C TYR A 103 4.88 -7.19 10.46
N CYS A 104 4.12 -6.93 9.39
CA CYS A 104 3.14 -5.85 9.35
C CYS A 104 1.97 -6.07 10.32
N ILE A 105 1.49 -7.31 10.47
CA ILE A 105 0.34 -7.66 11.32
C ILE A 105 0.73 -7.67 12.80
N TRP A 106 1.81 -8.36 13.15
CA TRP A 106 2.26 -8.48 14.53
C TRP A 106 2.89 -7.19 15.03
N GLY A 107 3.55 -6.45 14.13
CA GLY A 107 4.20 -5.17 14.43
C GLY A 107 5.23 -5.33 15.53
N TRP A 108 6.20 -6.25 15.39
CA TRP A 108 7.23 -6.45 16.41
C TRP A 108 7.96 -5.13 16.74
N ASP A 109 8.12 -4.26 15.74
CA ASP A 109 8.59 -2.88 15.90
C ASP A 109 7.47 -1.84 15.85
N ASN A 110 7.83 -0.60 16.18
CA ASN A 110 6.91 0.53 16.09
C ASN A 110 6.67 1.01 14.65
N ILE A 111 7.51 0.63 13.68
CA ILE A 111 7.41 1.12 12.29
C ILE A 111 6.04 0.79 11.66
N PRO A 112 5.57 -0.48 11.60
CA PRO A 112 4.27 -0.79 11.03
C PRO A 112 3.11 -0.05 11.73
N ARG A 113 3.15 0.07 13.05
CA ARG A 113 2.11 0.78 13.83
C ARG A 113 2.07 2.28 13.53
N ASN A 114 3.23 2.93 13.53
CA ASN A 114 3.34 4.37 13.25
C ASN A 114 2.90 4.67 11.81
N LEU A 115 3.30 3.82 10.86
CA LEU A 115 2.89 3.95 9.48
C LEU A 115 1.39 3.69 9.31
N LEU A 116 0.81 2.73 10.02
CA LEU A 116 -0.63 2.43 9.93
C LEU A 116 -1.46 3.64 10.37
N LEU A 117 -1.06 4.32 11.46
CA LEU A 117 -1.70 5.55 11.94
C LEU A 117 -1.60 6.70 10.93
N HIS A 118 -0.48 6.81 10.21
CA HIS A 118 -0.31 7.83 9.19
C HIS A 118 -1.12 7.52 7.92
N TYR A 119 -1.03 6.27 7.45
CA TYR A 119 -1.62 5.84 6.19
C TYR A 119 -3.13 5.54 6.30
N SER A 120 -3.73 5.50 7.50
CA SER A 120 -5.20 5.46 7.66
C SER A 120 -5.90 6.73 7.21
N ASN A 121 -5.18 7.85 7.14
CA ASN A 121 -5.71 9.16 6.72
C ASN A 121 -4.98 9.71 5.51
N PHE A 122 -4.46 8.83 4.65
CA PHE A 122 -3.69 9.15 3.45
C PHE A 122 -4.46 8.75 2.20
N VAL A 123 -4.45 9.58 1.15
CA VAL A 123 -5.14 9.25 -0.12
C VAL A 123 -4.35 8.17 -0.87
N SER A 124 -5.04 7.10 -1.30
CA SER A 124 -4.39 5.96 -1.98
C SER A 124 -3.33 5.28 -1.13
N SER A 125 -3.64 4.97 0.14
CA SER A 125 -2.73 4.33 1.09
C SER A 125 -1.99 3.08 0.57
N PRO A 126 -2.61 2.17 -0.23
CA PRO A 126 -1.90 1.03 -0.79
C PRO A 126 -0.74 1.38 -1.73
N GLU A 127 -0.70 2.59 -2.30
CA GLU A 127 0.40 3.09 -3.13
C GLU A 127 1.60 3.63 -2.31
N GLY A 128 1.59 3.50 -0.98
CA GLY A 128 2.72 3.99 -0.16
C GLY A 128 2.96 3.26 1.16
N TYR A 129 1.96 2.62 1.76
CA TYR A 129 2.13 1.96 3.07
C TYR A 129 3.20 0.87 3.00
N PHE A 130 3.04 -0.12 2.14
CA PHE A 130 3.95 -1.27 2.09
C PHE A 130 5.34 -0.90 1.56
N GLN A 131 5.42 0.00 0.58
CA GLN A 131 6.66 0.59 0.09
C GLN A 131 7.42 1.26 1.23
N THR A 132 6.72 2.01 2.07
CA THR A 132 7.32 2.72 3.19
C THR A 132 7.74 1.76 4.30
N VAL A 133 6.91 0.77 4.67
CA VAL A 133 7.27 -0.22 5.69
C VAL A 133 8.53 -0.99 5.25
N VAL A 134 8.54 -1.54 4.03
CA VAL A 134 9.63 -2.41 3.58
C VAL A 134 10.96 -1.67 3.45
N CYS A 135 10.94 -0.40 3.04
CA CYS A 135 12.15 0.40 2.89
C CYS A 135 12.67 1.01 4.20
N ASN A 136 11.84 1.04 5.26
CA ASN A 136 12.25 1.53 6.59
C ASN A 136 12.53 0.38 7.58
N ALA A 137 12.26 -0.87 7.22
CA ALA A 137 12.57 -2.06 8.03
C ALA A 137 13.83 -2.77 7.49
N PRO A 138 15.01 -2.60 8.12
CA PRO A 138 16.28 -3.10 7.60
C PRO A 138 16.27 -4.59 7.25
N GLU A 139 15.53 -5.40 8.02
CA GLU A 139 15.40 -6.85 7.87
C GLU A 139 14.79 -7.25 6.52
N PHE A 140 13.98 -6.37 5.91
CA PHE A 140 13.27 -6.65 4.66
C PHE A 140 13.86 -5.93 3.45
N THR A 141 14.73 -4.94 3.64
CA THR A 141 15.29 -4.15 2.52
C THR A 141 15.98 -5.01 1.45
N SER A 142 16.70 -6.06 1.86
CA SER A 142 17.38 -7.00 0.95
C SER A 142 16.45 -8.01 0.25
N THR A 143 15.16 -8.03 0.62
CA THR A 143 14.16 -8.95 0.04
C THR A 143 13.31 -8.28 -1.04
N VAL A 144 13.52 -6.98 -1.29
CA VAL A 144 12.73 -6.21 -2.26
C VAL A 144 13.23 -6.48 -3.67
N ILE A 145 12.30 -6.90 -4.53
CA ILE A 145 12.47 -6.94 -5.98
C ILE A 145 11.70 -5.74 -6.53
N ASN A 146 12.43 -4.82 -7.19
CA ASN A 146 11.91 -3.56 -7.72
C ASN A 146 11.07 -3.76 -8.99
N HIS A 147 9.99 -4.52 -8.88
CA HIS A 147 9.02 -4.82 -9.92
C HIS A 147 7.78 -5.42 -9.26
N ASP A 148 6.56 -5.06 -9.69
CA ASP A 148 5.31 -5.57 -9.10
C ASP A 148 4.65 -6.72 -9.89
N ILE A 149 5.22 -7.08 -11.05
CA ILE A 149 4.75 -8.13 -11.98
C ILE A 149 3.36 -7.79 -12.56
N HIS A 150 2.91 -6.55 -12.40
CA HIS A 150 1.63 -6.11 -12.90
C HIS A 150 1.79 -5.50 -14.30
N TYR A 151 1.23 -6.16 -15.31
CA TYR A 151 1.18 -5.62 -16.66
C TYR A 151 -0.11 -4.85 -16.90
N ILE A 152 0.02 -3.56 -17.22
CA ILE A 152 -1.09 -2.69 -17.63
C ILE A 152 -0.98 -2.44 -19.14
N PRO A 153 -1.80 -3.10 -19.98
CA PRO A 153 -1.80 -2.83 -21.42
C PRO A 153 -2.22 -1.38 -21.70
N GLY A 154 -1.48 -0.71 -22.57
CA GLY A 154 -1.72 0.71 -22.92
C GLY A 154 -0.91 1.71 -22.08
N MET A 155 -0.09 1.23 -21.13
CA MET A 155 0.86 2.04 -20.36
C MET A 155 2.29 1.87 -20.90
N PHE A 156 2.48 1.91 -22.22
CA PHE A 156 3.82 2.02 -22.80
C PHE A 156 4.23 3.51 -22.83
N LEU A 157 5.33 3.81 -22.13
CA LEU A 157 5.89 5.13 -21.85
C LEU A 157 5.12 5.96 -20.80
N GLN A 158 5.29 5.62 -19.53
CA GLN A 158 5.37 6.68 -18.51
C GLN A 158 6.12 6.22 -17.25
N ASN A 159 7.44 6.43 -17.27
CA ASN A 159 8.21 6.76 -16.05
C ASN A 159 7.74 8.10 -15.45
N SER A 160 6.44 8.41 -15.47
CA SER A 160 5.92 9.68 -14.97
C SER A 160 4.49 9.48 -14.47
N ILE A 161 4.43 9.24 -13.17
CA ILE A 161 3.39 9.55 -12.19
C ILE A 161 2.38 10.60 -12.67
N HIS A 162 1.41 10.30 -13.56
CA HIS A 162 0.32 11.26 -13.84
C HIS A 162 -1.02 10.72 -14.37
N THR A 163 -1.22 9.42 -14.63
CA THR A 163 -2.41 8.97 -15.39
C THR A 163 -3.46 8.14 -14.64
N PHE A 164 -3.35 7.91 -13.32
CA PHE A 164 -4.37 7.11 -12.60
C PHE A 164 -5.67 7.86 -12.22
N TYR A 165 -5.83 9.15 -12.53
CA TYR A 165 -6.97 9.95 -12.00
C TYR A 165 -8.12 10.38 -12.92
N PRO A 166 -8.14 10.26 -14.27
CA PRO A 166 -9.29 10.82 -14.99
C PRO A 166 -10.56 9.95 -14.92
N LEU A 167 -10.52 8.75 -14.32
CA LEU A 167 -11.69 7.85 -14.26
C LEU A 167 -12.52 7.94 -12.96
N MET A 168 -12.15 8.79 -11.99
CA MET A 168 -12.98 9.07 -10.79
C MET A 168 -13.54 10.49 -10.71
N THR A 169 -13.40 11.29 -11.76
CA THR A 169 -14.04 12.60 -11.88
C THR A 169 -14.74 12.68 -13.23
N LEU A 170 -15.92 12.07 -13.34
CA LEU A 170 -16.97 12.38 -14.33
C LEU A 170 -18.20 11.51 -14.04
N GLN A 171 -18.85 11.76 -12.91
CA GLN A 171 -20.31 11.62 -12.80
C GLN A 171 -20.78 12.76 -11.89
N THR A 172 -21.08 13.90 -12.51
CA THR A 172 -22.06 14.86 -12.01
C THR A 172 -23.44 14.23 -11.99
#